data_AF-A0A3D4DNE8-F1
#
_entry.id   AF-A0A3D4DNE8-F1
#
_cell.length_a   1.000
_cell.length_b   1.000
_cell.length_c   1.000
_cell.angle_alpha   90.00
_cell.angle_beta   90.00
_cell.angle_gamma   90.00
#
_symmetry.space_group_name_H-M   'P 1'
#
loop_
_entity.id
_entity.type
_entity.pdbx_description
1 polymer ?
#
loop_
_entity_poly.entity_id
_entity_poly.type
_entity_poly.pdbx_seq_one_letter_code
_entity_poly.pdbx_strand_id
1 'polypeptide(L)'
;WRGDEAVLGELMLHLVKQGQAARAKSYLRAADVRFRKTDLFDFLELLLALPMGEPVSDRNVTAWRRLERSLPVAEPLLLGLDYNAMMAMSVRLGHFIEARVAGQQAISCCREDGHVYLEHFIHILLADLDVIEGRLHRAERGLAQAGVSYSNEDALIEVIRSAIAYERGDLEHIRREADGLRTSQLGGDSWSELFFQLARIAVLSA
;
A
#
# COMPACT_ATOMS: atom_id res chain seq x y z
N TRP A 1 20.29 19.58 -2.13
CA TRP A 1 19.34 18.75 -2.92
C TRP A 1 19.69 18.72 -4.41
N ARG A 2 19.85 19.83 -5.15
CA ARG A 2 20.11 19.76 -6.61
C ARG A 2 21.42 19.08 -7.04
N GLY A 3 22.44 19.09 -6.18
CA GLY A 3 23.75 18.49 -6.47
C GLY A 3 23.98 17.12 -5.84
N ASP A 4 23.01 16.60 -5.09
CA ASP A 4 23.16 15.36 -4.33
C ASP A 4 21.84 14.59 -4.30
N GLU A 5 21.87 13.35 -4.80
CA GLU A 5 20.70 12.49 -4.95
C GLU A 5 20.11 12.06 -3.60
N ALA A 6 20.95 11.76 -2.60
CA ALA A 6 20.50 11.37 -1.26
C ALA A 6 19.80 12.53 -0.56
N VAL A 7 20.37 13.74 -0.65
CA VAL A 7 19.74 14.95 -0.08
C VAL A 7 18.42 15.28 -0.77
N LEU A 8 18.29 15.01 -2.08
CA LEU A 8 16.99 15.12 -2.75
C LEU A 8 16.01 14.07 -2.23
N GLY A 9 16.45 12.82 -2.06
CA GLY A 9 15.62 11.74 -1.52
C GLY A 9 15.07 12.06 -0.13
N GLU A 10 15.91 12.52 0.79
CA GLU A 10 15.48 12.95 2.13
C GLU A 10 14.44 14.08 2.08
N LEU A 11 14.69 15.10 1.26
CA LEU A 11 13.76 16.22 1.06
C LEU A 11 12.40 15.72 0.54
N MET A 12 12.42 14.78 -0.41
CA MET A 12 11.19 14.22 -0.95
C MET A 12 10.41 13.42 0.09
N LEU A 13 11.08 12.55 0.84
CA LEU A 13 10.44 11.77 1.91
C LEU A 13 9.83 12.69 2.97
N HIS A 14 10.54 13.76 3.34
CA HIS A 14 10.02 14.77 4.26
C HIS A 14 8.75 15.43 3.71
N LEU A 15 8.75 15.85 2.43
CA LEU A 15 7.59 16.47 1.79
C LEU A 15 6.39 15.52 1.67
N VAL A 16 6.63 14.26 1.29
CA VAL A 16 5.57 13.24 1.20
C VAL A 16 4.92 13.01 2.56
N LYS A 17 5.72 12.89 3.64
CA LYS A 17 5.20 12.76 5.01
C LYS A 17 4.34 13.94 5.46
N GLN A 18 4.50 15.11 4.83
CA GLN A 18 3.71 16.31 5.11
C GLN A 18 2.52 16.48 4.14
N GLY A 19 2.18 15.45 3.35
CA GLY A 19 1.13 15.52 2.34
C GLY A 19 1.49 16.36 1.11
N GLN A 20 2.77 16.72 0.94
CA GLN A 20 3.26 17.58 -0.15
C GLN A 20 3.87 16.76 -1.31
N ALA A 21 3.25 15.63 -1.66
CA ALA A 21 3.75 14.74 -2.72
C ALA A 21 3.89 15.45 -4.08
N ALA A 22 2.96 16.35 -4.43
CA ALA A 22 3.04 17.16 -5.65
C ALA A 22 4.29 18.08 -5.67
N ARG A 23 4.63 18.64 -4.51
CA ARG A 23 5.82 19.48 -4.35
C ARG A 23 7.10 18.64 -4.42
N ALA A 24 7.12 17.48 -3.78
CA ALA A 24 8.21 16.52 -3.91
C ALA A 24 8.47 16.16 -5.38
N LYS A 25 7.41 15.92 -6.16
CA LYS A 25 7.49 15.64 -7.60
C LYS A 25 8.09 16.80 -8.39
N SER A 26 7.72 18.04 -8.06
CA SER A 26 8.28 19.22 -8.73
C SER A 26 9.79 19.32 -8.55
N TYR A 27 10.32 18.95 -7.38
CA TYR A 27 11.76 18.94 -7.13
C TYR A 27 12.46 17.78 -7.82
N LEU A 28 11.85 16.59 -7.85
CA LEU A 28 12.39 15.44 -8.58
C LEU A 28 12.50 15.69 -10.09
N ARG A 29 11.51 16.38 -10.67
CA ARG A 29 11.48 16.73 -12.10
C ARG A 29 12.13 18.08 -12.42
N ALA A 30 12.84 18.69 -11.47
CA ALA A 30 13.51 19.96 -11.73
C ALA A 30 14.56 19.80 -12.82
N ALA A 31 14.51 20.67 -13.84
CA ALA A 31 15.41 20.59 -14.99
C ALA A 31 16.89 20.84 -14.64
N ASP A 32 17.15 21.39 -13.45
CA ASP A 32 18.47 21.80 -12.98
C ASP A 32 19.10 20.85 -11.94
N VAL A 33 18.64 19.59 -11.88
CA VAL A 33 19.30 18.50 -11.15
C VAL A 33 20.67 18.22 -11.77
N ARG A 34 21.74 18.22 -10.95
CA ARG A 34 23.14 18.18 -11.39
C ARG A 34 23.90 16.89 -11.04
N PHE A 35 23.20 15.88 -10.55
CA PHE A 35 23.79 14.58 -10.20
C PHE A 35 23.42 13.51 -11.23
N ARG A 36 24.19 12.41 -11.25
CA ARG A 36 23.84 11.22 -12.04
C ARG A 36 22.69 10.50 -11.34
N LYS A 37 21.58 10.28 -12.06
CA LYS A 37 20.45 9.49 -11.58
C LYS A 37 20.85 8.03 -11.43
N THR A 38 20.57 7.44 -10.29
CA THR A 38 20.81 6.02 -9.98
C THR A 38 19.48 5.30 -9.71
N ASP A 39 19.56 4.04 -9.27
CA ASP A 39 18.36 3.27 -8.87
C ASP A 39 17.59 3.96 -7.73
N LEU A 40 18.27 4.79 -6.91
CA LEU A 40 17.61 5.64 -5.91
C LEU A 40 16.69 6.69 -6.56
N PHE A 41 17.06 7.26 -7.71
CA PHE A 41 16.17 8.17 -8.44
C PHE A 41 14.91 7.45 -8.94
N ASP A 42 15.10 6.27 -9.53
CA ASP A 42 14.01 5.44 -10.03
C ASP A 42 13.06 5.08 -8.87
N PHE A 43 13.62 4.66 -7.72
CA PHE A 43 12.88 4.42 -6.48
C PHE A 43 12.04 5.63 -6.04
N LEU A 44 12.63 6.82 -6.05
CA LEU A 44 11.95 8.06 -5.66
C LEU A 44 10.84 8.46 -6.64
N GLU A 45 11.01 8.23 -7.95
CA GLU A 45 9.93 8.42 -8.94
C GLU A 45 8.76 7.47 -8.66
N LEU A 46 9.07 6.22 -8.34
CA LEU A 46 8.10 5.17 -8.07
C LEU A 46 7.35 5.40 -6.75
N LEU A 47 8.08 5.78 -5.70
CA LEU A 47 7.53 6.09 -4.38
C LEU A 47 6.57 7.27 -4.42
N LEU A 48 6.77 8.22 -5.34
CA LEU A 48 5.82 9.32 -5.56
C LEU A 48 4.59 8.92 -6.39
N ALA A 49 4.71 7.96 -7.30
CA ALA A 49 3.59 7.53 -8.13
C ALA A 49 2.44 6.96 -7.27
N LEU A 50 2.79 6.28 -6.18
CA LEU A 50 1.83 5.72 -5.21
C LEU A 50 0.93 6.81 -4.57
N PRO A 51 1.42 7.72 -3.71
CA PRO A 51 0.60 8.73 -3.05
C PRO A 51 -0.07 9.72 -4.02
N MET A 52 0.49 9.91 -5.23
CA MET A 52 -0.09 10.80 -6.24
C MET A 52 -1.22 10.17 -7.06
N GLY A 53 -1.52 8.87 -6.87
CA GLY A 53 -2.50 8.16 -7.68
C GLY A 53 -2.15 8.11 -9.17
N GLU A 54 -0.86 8.20 -9.49
CA GLU A 54 -0.42 8.22 -10.88
C GLU A 54 -0.58 6.84 -11.51
N PRO A 55 -0.88 6.78 -12.82
CA PRO A 55 -0.92 5.52 -13.54
C PRO A 55 0.44 4.84 -13.43
N VAL A 56 0.43 3.65 -12.86
CA VAL A 56 1.58 2.75 -12.85
C VAL A 56 1.64 2.06 -14.20
N SER A 57 2.85 1.84 -14.73
CA SER A 57 3.08 1.08 -15.96
C SER A 57 3.99 -0.12 -15.72
N ASP A 58 4.03 -1.07 -16.66
CA ASP A 58 4.97 -2.20 -16.60
C ASP A 58 6.44 -1.78 -16.56
N ARG A 59 6.74 -0.60 -17.10
CA ARG A 59 8.08 0.01 -16.99
C ARG A 59 8.42 0.32 -15.54
N ASN A 60 7.45 0.76 -14.74
CA ASN A 60 7.63 1.04 -13.31
C ASN A 60 7.92 -0.26 -12.54
N VAL A 61 7.20 -1.35 -12.84
CA VAL A 61 7.46 -2.67 -12.25
C VAL A 61 8.83 -3.21 -12.64
N THR A 62 9.23 -3.01 -13.90
CA THR A 62 10.56 -3.42 -14.36
C THR A 62 11.67 -2.65 -13.64
N ALA A 63 11.47 -1.36 -13.36
CA ALA A 63 12.41 -0.57 -12.58
C ALA A 63 12.49 -1.07 -11.12
N TRP A 64 11.36 -1.35 -10.47
CA TRP A 64 11.34 -1.98 -9.14
C TRP A 64 12.07 -3.34 -9.09
N ARG A 65 11.81 -4.25 -10.05
CA ARG A 65 12.50 -5.56 -10.11
C ARG A 65 14.02 -5.43 -10.30
N ARG A 66 14.50 -4.34 -10.87
CA ARG A 66 15.95 -4.07 -10.94
C ARG A 66 16.48 -3.62 -9.59
N LEU A 67 15.71 -2.78 -8.88
CA LEU A 67 16.04 -2.35 -7.53
C LEU A 67 16.11 -3.52 -6.55
N GLU A 68 15.15 -4.46 -6.62
CA GLU A 68 15.15 -5.71 -5.83
C GLU A 68 16.50 -6.44 -5.89
N ARG A 69 17.10 -6.53 -7.10
CA ARG A 69 18.41 -7.20 -7.31
C ARG A 69 19.59 -6.44 -6.71
N SER A 70 19.40 -5.17 -6.37
CA SER A 70 20.42 -4.31 -5.76
C SER A 70 20.28 -4.23 -4.23
N LEU A 71 19.18 -4.72 -3.68
CA LEU A 71 18.94 -4.67 -2.23
C LEU A 71 19.85 -5.66 -1.48
N PRO A 72 20.37 -5.26 -0.31
CA PRO A 72 21.17 -6.16 0.52
C PRO A 72 20.30 -7.31 1.04
N VAL A 73 20.62 -8.53 0.61
CA VAL A 73 19.94 -9.77 1.07
C VAL A 73 20.03 -9.97 2.60
N ALA A 74 21.02 -9.33 3.24
CA ALA A 74 21.26 -9.44 4.67
C ALA A 74 20.33 -8.59 5.56
N GLU A 75 19.41 -7.82 4.98
CA GLU A 75 18.49 -6.94 5.72
C GLU A 75 17.02 -7.33 5.44
N PRO A 76 16.45 -8.30 6.21
CA PRO A 76 15.11 -8.82 5.98
C PRO A 76 14.03 -7.74 5.99
N LEU A 77 14.07 -6.78 6.93
CA LEU A 77 13.11 -5.67 6.95
C LEU A 77 13.10 -4.87 5.64
N LEU A 78 14.28 -4.56 5.10
CA LEU A 78 14.38 -3.75 3.88
C LEU A 78 13.76 -4.49 2.68
N LEU A 79 14.03 -5.80 2.57
CA LEU A 79 13.37 -6.67 1.58
C LEU A 79 11.86 -6.72 1.81
N GLY A 80 11.41 -6.83 3.06
CA GLY A 80 10.00 -6.85 3.40
C GLY A 80 9.26 -5.58 2.97
N LEU A 81 9.89 -4.42 3.17
CA LEU A 81 9.35 -3.12 2.73
C LEU A 81 9.30 -3.02 1.19
N ASP A 82 10.31 -3.53 0.50
CA ASP A 82 10.34 -3.58 -0.98
C ASP A 82 9.21 -4.47 -1.52
N TYR A 83 9.07 -5.69 -0.99
CA TYR A 83 7.98 -6.58 -1.37
C TYR A 83 6.60 -6.00 -1.07
N ASN A 84 6.43 -5.27 0.03
CA ASN A 84 5.18 -4.55 0.33
C ASN A 84 4.88 -3.47 -0.73
N ALA A 85 5.90 -2.70 -1.14
CA ALA A 85 5.73 -1.72 -2.22
C ALA A 85 5.40 -2.40 -3.56
N MET A 86 6.05 -3.52 -3.87
CA MET A 86 5.79 -4.33 -5.06
C MET A 86 4.37 -4.90 -5.09
N MET A 87 3.85 -5.31 -3.92
CA MET A 87 2.45 -5.72 -3.79
C MET A 87 1.51 -4.57 -4.19
N ALA A 88 1.68 -3.37 -3.60
CA ALA A 88 0.84 -2.22 -3.90
C ALA A 88 0.87 -1.83 -5.39
N MET A 89 2.05 -1.86 -6.01
CA MET A 89 2.21 -1.56 -7.46
C MET A 89 1.52 -2.61 -8.33
N SER A 90 1.63 -3.89 -7.95
CA SER A 90 1.01 -4.99 -8.70
C SER A 90 -0.51 -4.96 -8.60
N VAL A 91 -1.07 -4.58 -7.45
CA VAL A 91 -2.52 -4.34 -7.30
C VAL A 91 -3.00 -3.27 -8.27
N ARG A 92 -2.30 -2.13 -8.37
CA ARG A 92 -2.67 -1.04 -9.28
C ARG A 92 -2.67 -1.42 -10.76
N LEU A 93 -1.87 -2.40 -11.14
CA LEU A 93 -1.80 -2.93 -12.50
C LEU A 93 -2.81 -4.06 -12.75
N GLY A 94 -3.54 -4.51 -11.74
CA GLY A 94 -4.39 -5.70 -11.83
C GLY A 94 -3.61 -7.02 -11.86
N HIS A 95 -2.32 -7.00 -11.52
CA HIS A 95 -1.44 -8.16 -11.44
C HIS A 95 -1.60 -8.84 -10.07
N PHE A 96 -2.78 -9.40 -9.83
CA PHE A 96 -3.17 -9.90 -8.49
C PHE A 96 -2.38 -11.13 -8.03
N ILE A 97 -1.91 -11.97 -8.95
CA ILE A 97 -1.07 -13.13 -8.61
C ILE A 97 0.29 -12.64 -8.10
N GLU A 98 0.91 -11.72 -8.82
CA GLU A 98 2.18 -11.10 -8.47
C GLU A 98 2.08 -10.32 -7.16
N ALA A 99 1.00 -9.56 -6.98
CA ALA A 99 0.72 -8.84 -5.74
C ALA A 99 0.72 -9.78 -4.53
N ARG A 100 0.06 -10.93 -4.66
CA ARG A 100 -0.03 -11.93 -3.60
C ARG A 100 1.32 -12.58 -3.29
N VAL A 101 2.10 -12.91 -4.32
CA VAL A 101 3.45 -13.46 -4.14
C VAL A 101 4.31 -12.47 -3.37
N ALA A 102 4.30 -11.19 -3.78
CA ALA A 102 5.04 -10.14 -3.09
C ALA A 102 4.56 -9.96 -1.63
N GLY A 103 3.25 -9.94 -1.38
CA GLY A 103 2.73 -9.86 -0.01
C GLY A 103 3.13 -11.04 0.88
N GLN A 104 3.19 -12.26 0.34
CA GLN A 104 3.68 -13.43 1.07
C GLN A 104 5.17 -13.34 1.38
N GLN A 105 5.98 -12.86 0.43
CA GLN A 105 7.41 -12.62 0.65
C GLN A 105 7.62 -11.54 1.71
N ALA A 106 6.84 -10.45 1.67
CA ALA A 106 6.88 -9.39 2.67
C ALA A 106 6.57 -9.91 4.08
N ILE A 107 5.55 -10.77 4.23
CA ILE A 107 5.23 -11.43 5.51
C ILE A 107 6.42 -12.26 6.00
N SER A 108 7.03 -13.09 5.15
CA SER A 108 8.19 -13.90 5.55
C SER A 108 9.33 -13.02 6.06
N CYS A 109 9.67 -11.96 5.34
CA CYS A 109 10.70 -11.00 5.73
C CYS A 109 10.38 -10.27 7.04
N CYS A 110 9.15 -9.79 7.22
CA CYS A 110 8.75 -9.13 8.46
C CYS A 110 8.77 -10.08 9.65
N ARG A 111 8.39 -11.35 9.45
CA ARG A 111 8.43 -12.39 10.48
C ARG A 111 9.85 -12.75 10.87
N GLU A 112 10.75 -12.87 9.89
CA GLU A 112 12.18 -13.10 10.12
C GLU A 112 12.82 -11.98 10.95
N ASP A 113 12.42 -10.73 10.70
CA ASP A 113 12.90 -9.56 11.45
C ASP A 113 12.16 -9.34 12.79
N GLY A 114 11.06 -10.06 13.04
CA GLY A 114 10.24 -9.89 14.24
C GLY A 114 9.32 -8.66 14.22
N HIS A 115 9.07 -8.07 13.05
CA HIS A 115 8.19 -6.92 12.87
C HIS A 115 6.71 -7.31 12.78
N VAL A 116 6.13 -7.63 13.93
CA VAL A 116 4.73 -8.07 14.09
C VAL A 116 3.71 -7.08 13.51
N TYR A 117 3.97 -5.77 13.63
CA TYR A 117 3.07 -4.74 13.09
C TYR A 117 2.99 -4.77 11.55
N LEU A 118 4.13 -4.83 10.87
CA LEU A 118 4.14 -4.87 9.41
C LEU A 118 3.52 -6.17 8.90
N GLU A 119 3.78 -7.30 9.58
CA GLU A 119 3.11 -8.57 9.29
C GLU A 119 1.58 -8.45 9.42
N HIS A 120 1.08 -7.86 10.52
CA HIS A 120 -0.35 -7.56 10.73
C HIS A 120 -0.93 -6.73 9.58
N PHE A 121 -0.26 -5.64 9.21
CA PHE A 121 -0.74 -4.74 8.17
C PHE A 121 -0.78 -5.42 6.79
N ILE A 122 0.22 -6.23 6.45
CA ILE A 122 0.23 -6.98 5.18
C ILE A 122 -0.90 -8.02 5.12
N HIS A 123 -1.26 -8.64 6.26
CA HIS A 123 -2.42 -9.53 6.32
C HIS A 123 -3.74 -8.82 5.99
N ILE A 124 -3.92 -7.57 6.43
CA ILE A 124 -5.08 -6.74 6.08
C ILE A 124 -5.11 -6.49 4.56
N LEU A 125 -3.97 -6.11 3.97
CA LEU A 125 -3.88 -5.83 2.53
C LEU A 125 -4.17 -7.07 1.66
N LEU A 126 -3.66 -8.24 2.06
CA LEU A 126 -3.94 -9.49 1.36
C LEU A 126 -5.41 -9.92 1.50
N ALA A 127 -6.06 -9.60 2.62
CA ALA A 127 -7.48 -9.87 2.81
C ALA A 127 -8.34 -9.01 1.87
N ASP A 128 -8.02 -7.72 1.70
CA ASP A 128 -8.70 -6.87 0.72
C ASP A 128 -8.54 -7.41 -0.71
N LEU A 129 -7.32 -7.84 -1.07
CA LEU A 129 -7.07 -8.49 -2.35
C LEU A 129 -7.90 -9.77 -2.54
N ASP A 130 -8.05 -10.58 -1.50
CA ASP A 130 -8.91 -11.76 -1.53
C ASP A 130 -10.40 -11.39 -1.75
N VAL A 131 -10.87 -10.25 -1.23
CA VAL A 131 -12.23 -9.76 -1.53
C VAL A 131 -12.36 -9.36 -3.00
N ILE A 132 -11.39 -8.62 -3.55
CA ILE A 132 -11.38 -8.20 -4.96
C ILE A 132 -11.45 -9.42 -5.91
N GLU A 133 -10.76 -10.51 -5.57
CA GLU A 133 -10.80 -11.77 -6.33
C GLU A 133 -12.02 -12.68 -6.02
N GLY A 134 -12.95 -12.25 -5.16
CA GLY A 134 -14.12 -13.05 -4.74
C GLY A 134 -13.79 -14.25 -3.84
N ARG A 135 -12.59 -14.31 -3.26
CA ARG A 135 -12.12 -15.39 -2.37
C ARG A 135 -12.45 -15.11 -0.90
N LEU A 136 -13.73 -14.91 -0.60
CA LEU A 136 -14.20 -14.42 0.70
C LEU A 136 -13.68 -15.22 1.92
N HIS A 137 -13.66 -16.55 1.83
CA HIS A 137 -13.14 -17.38 2.92
C HIS A 137 -11.63 -17.19 3.16
N ARG A 138 -10.86 -16.83 2.13
CA ARG A 138 -9.45 -16.50 2.30
C ARG A 138 -9.29 -15.13 2.94
N ALA A 139 -10.11 -14.16 2.52
CA ALA A 139 -10.14 -12.83 3.13
C ALA A 139 -10.39 -12.91 4.65
N GLU A 140 -11.41 -13.65 5.09
CA GLU A 140 -11.70 -13.84 6.51
C GLU A 140 -10.53 -14.48 7.27
N ARG A 141 -9.90 -15.50 6.69
CA ARG A 141 -8.72 -16.13 7.30
C ARG A 141 -7.55 -15.15 7.38
N GLY A 142 -7.35 -14.33 6.35
CA GLY A 142 -6.33 -13.27 6.35
C GLY A 142 -6.56 -12.26 7.47
N LEU A 143 -7.80 -11.78 7.62
CA LEU A 143 -8.17 -10.89 8.73
C LEU A 143 -7.97 -11.55 10.10
N ALA A 144 -8.22 -12.85 10.24
CA ALA A 144 -7.97 -13.57 11.49
C ALA A 144 -6.48 -13.75 11.83
N GLN A 145 -5.59 -13.61 10.84
CA GLN A 145 -4.14 -13.58 11.04
C GLN A 145 -3.62 -12.18 11.39
N ALA A 146 -4.41 -11.14 11.12
CA ALA A 146 -4.10 -9.79 11.57
C ALA A 146 -4.14 -9.79 13.11
N GLY A 147 -2.98 -9.57 13.74
CA GLY A 147 -2.80 -9.50 15.19
C GLY A 147 -3.36 -8.21 15.84
N VAL A 148 -2.52 -7.50 16.60
CA VAL A 148 -2.93 -6.28 17.32
C VAL A 148 -3.10 -5.11 16.34
N SER A 149 -4.28 -4.49 16.34
CA SER A 149 -4.59 -3.27 15.60
C SER A 149 -3.96 -2.02 16.23
N TYR A 150 -3.54 -1.08 15.39
CA TYR A 150 -3.03 0.23 15.74
C TYR A 150 -3.84 1.33 15.04
N SER A 151 -4.01 2.48 15.71
CA SER A 151 -4.71 3.64 15.13
C SER A 151 -6.14 3.30 14.64
N ASN A 152 -6.47 3.56 13.37
CA ASN A 152 -7.76 3.32 12.72
C ASN A 152 -7.83 1.98 11.98
N GLU A 153 -6.89 1.06 12.19
CA GLU A 153 -6.86 -0.24 11.49
C GLU A 153 -8.11 -1.08 11.74
N ASP A 154 -8.75 -0.96 12.90
CA ASP A 154 -10.04 -1.61 13.16
C ASP A 154 -11.11 -1.17 12.17
N ALA A 155 -11.12 0.12 11.77
CA ALA A 155 -12.02 0.62 10.75
C ALA A 155 -11.65 0.13 9.35
N LEU A 156 -10.36 -0.11 9.07
CA LEU A 156 -9.93 -0.72 7.81
C LEU A 156 -10.38 -2.19 7.73
N ILE A 157 -10.18 -2.96 8.80
CA ILE A 157 -10.64 -4.34 8.93
C ILE A 157 -12.16 -4.40 8.76
N GLU A 158 -12.89 -3.47 9.36
CA GLU A 158 -14.34 -3.42 9.28
C GLU A 158 -14.86 -3.04 7.89
N VAL A 159 -14.14 -2.19 7.14
CA VAL A 159 -14.41 -1.97 5.71
C VAL A 159 -14.30 -3.27 4.91
N ILE A 160 -13.25 -4.08 5.15
CA ILE A 160 -13.07 -5.36 4.45
C ILE A 160 -14.18 -6.36 4.86
N ARG A 161 -14.54 -6.41 6.15
CA ARG A 161 -15.67 -7.23 6.63
C ARG A 161 -17.00 -6.82 6.01
N SER A 162 -17.25 -5.52 5.91
CA SER A 162 -18.43 -4.98 5.22
C SER A 162 -18.45 -5.36 3.74
N ALA A 163 -17.30 -5.36 3.06
CA ALA A 163 -17.19 -5.83 1.69
C ALA A 163 -17.44 -7.34 1.56
N ILE A 164 -16.99 -8.15 2.51
CA ILE A 164 -17.33 -9.59 2.58
C ILE A 164 -18.84 -9.79 2.79
N ALA A 165 -19.44 -9.03 3.71
CA ALA A 165 -20.88 -9.08 3.97
C ALA A 165 -21.69 -8.70 2.73
N TYR A 166 -21.24 -7.69 1.97
CA TYR A 166 -21.83 -7.31 0.70
C TYR A 166 -21.84 -8.44 -0.31
N GLU A 167 -20.68 -9.08 -0.54
CA GLU A 167 -20.54 -10.19 -1.49
C GLU A 167 -21.39 -11.42 -1.08
N ARG A 168 -21.81 -11.48 0.19
CA ARG A 168 -22.73 -12.50 0.73
C ARG A 168 -24.20 -12.08 0.75
N GLY A 169 -24.51 -10.81 0.45
CA GLY A 169 -25.86 -10.25 0.52
C GLY A 169 -26.33 -9.87 1.93
N ASP A 170 -25.43 -9.81 2.92
CA ASP A 170 -25.73 -9.34 4.28
C ASP A 170 -25.65 -7.81 4.35
N LEU A 171 -26.69 -7.15 3.85
CA LEU A 171 -26.73 -5.68 3.73
C LEU A 171 -27.11 -4.97 5.03
N GLU A 172 -27.69 -5.68 6.01
CA GLU A 172 -28.08 -5.08 7.29
C GLU A 172 -26.85 -4.65 8.10
N HIS A 173 -25.82 -5.49 8.11
CA HIS A 173 -24.54 -5.18 8.73
C HIS A 173 -23.92 -3.90 8.14
N ILE A 174 -23.89 -3.78 6.80
CA ILE A 174 -23.32 -2.62 6.11
C ILE A 174 -24.02 -1.33 6.50
N ARG A 175 -25.35 -1.32 6.49
CA ARG A 175 -26.14 -0.12 6.83
C ARG A 175 -25.90 0.36 8.25
N ARG A 176 -25.68 -0.57 9.18
CA ARG A 176 -25.42 -0.25 10.58
C ARG A 176 -24.04 0.41 10.78
N GLU A 177 -23.02 -0.07 10.06
CA GLU A 177 -21.63 0.37 10.26
C GLU A 177 -21.23 1.57 9.35
N ALA A 178 -21.92 1.80 8.23
CA ALA A 178 -21.47 2.72 7.18
C ALA A 178 -21.18 4.16 7.63
N ASP A 179 -22.03 4.77 8.48
CA ASP A 179 -21.83 6.14 8.95
C ASP A 179 -20.58 6.27 9.84
N GLY A 180 -20.34 5.27 10.70
CA GLY A 180 -19.15 5.18 11.54
C GLY A 180 -17.88 4.99 10.72
N LEU A 181 -17.93 4.09 9.73
CA LEU A 181 -16.81 3.85 8.82
C LEU A 181 -16.45 5.09 8.01
N ARG A 182 -17.43 5.80 7.45
CA ARG A 182 -17.18 7.06 6.71
C ARG A 182 -16.47 8.09 7.59
N THR A 183 -16.92 8.26 8.83
CA THR A 183 -16.32 9.22 9.77
C THR A 183 -14.89 8.84 10.15
N SER A 184 -14.66 7.55 10.43
CA SER A 184 -13.33 7.05 10.80
C SER A 184 -12.33 7.18 9.66
N GLN A 185 -12.74 6.90 8.42
CA GLN A 185 -11.87 6.98 7.24
C GLN A 185 -11.51 8.41 6.84
N LEU A 186 -12.39 9.38 7.12
CA LEU A 186 -12.08 10.80 6.92
C LEU A 186 -11.14 11.37 7.99
N GLY A 187 -11.11 10.76 9.18
CA GLY A 187 -10.31 11.23 10.31
C GLY A 187 -8.99 10.49 10.53
N GLY A 188 -8.77 9.36 9.85
CA GLY A 188 -7.58 8.52 10.02
C GLY A 188 -6.72 8.40 8.75
N ASP A 189 -5.57 7.74 8.90
CA ASP A 189 -4.72 7.41 7.75
C ASP A 189 -5.40 6.31 6.93
N SER A 190 -5.70 6.59 5.67
CA SER A 190 -6.35 5.63 4.76
C SER A 190 -5.35 5.12 3.72
N TRP A 191 -5.40 3.82 3.44
CA TRP A 191 -4.70 3.26 2.30
C TRP A 191 -5.46 3.64 1.02
N SER A 192 -4.78 4.27 0.06
CA SER A 192 -5.43 4.82 -1.14
C SER A 192 -6.16 3.77 -1.97
N GLU A 193 -5.79 2.50 -1.86
CA GLU A 193 -6.45 1.45 -2.63
C GLU A 193 -7.68 0.86 -1.89
N LEU A 194 -7.87 1.13 -0.58
CA LEU A 194 -9.15 0.84 0.10
C LEU A 194 -10.28 1.75 -0.39
N PHE A 195 -9.98 2.83 -1.13
CA PHE A 195 -11.00 3.71 -1.69
C PHE A 195 -11.95 2.96 -2.62
N PHE A 196 -11.52 1.86 -3.26
CA PHE A 196 -12.42 1.02 -4.05
C PHE A 196 -13.50 0.37 -3.18
N GLN A 197 -13.15 -0.23 -2.05
CA GLN A 197 -14.12 -0.81 -1.13
C GLN A 197 -14.96 0.26 -0.42
N LEU A 198 -14.33 1.39 -0.05
CA LEU A 198 -15.04 2.51 0.57
C LEU A 198 -16.07 3.11 -0.40
N ALA A 199 -15.75 3.25 -1.68
CA ALA A 199 -16.69 3.71 -2.70
C ALA A 199 -17.84 2.71 -2.89
N ARG A 200 -17.55 1.40 -2.89
CA ARG A 200 -18.57 0.33 -2.93
C ARG A 200 -19.52 0.44 -1.74
N ILE A 201 -19.00 0.56 -0.53
CA ILE A 201 -19.80 0.71 0.70
C ILE A 201 -20.60 2.03 0.68
N ALA A 202 -20.00 3.13 0.23
CA ALA A 202 -20.64 4.44 0.19
C ALA A 202 -21.88 4.45 -0.72
N VAL A 203 -21.79 3.84 -1.91
CA VAL A 203 -22.93 3.74 -2.86
C VAL A 203 -24.08 2.92 -2.30
N LEU A 204 -23.80 1.93 -1.44
CA LEU A 204 -24.79 0.97 -0.93
C LEU A 204 -25.39 1.36 0.43
N SER A 205 -24.82 2.39 1.06
CA SER A 205 -25.29 2.94 2.33
C SER A 205 -26.21 4.16 2.18
N ALA A 206 -26.47 4.59 0.93
CA ALA A 206 -27.51 5.57 0.57
C ALA A 206 -28.85 4.87 0.31
#